data_AF-A0A961GRM6-F1
#
_entry.id   AF-A0A961GRM6-F1
#
_cell.length_a   1.000
_cell.length_b   1.000
_cell.length_c   1.000
_cell.angle_alpha   90.00
_cell.angle_beta   90.00
_cell.angle_gamma   90.00
#
_symmetry.space_group_name_H-M   'P 1'
#
loop_
_entity.id
_entity.type
_entity.pdbx_description
1 polymer ?
#
loop_
_entity_poly.entity_id
_entity_poly.type
_entity_poly.pdbx_seq_one_letter_code
_entity_poly.pdbx_strand_id
1 'polypeptide(L)'
;MPDNDEQLDVEMIDETVEPSARAHTAVQVIGADDPDSLVESGDGAADPDGTDSDESASSFGQDHAINSFLLGESAPGSRREKPWTRVLAMAGYALRDAVHGIRRRPALAASATLTVALCALLAGGAAIARAGVDATMSRWADGVEFVVYLQPGATSADIDRVGDELRSSDGVRSVHLVSQQQAYDEYRDLYAEDKTMVEAVTPDLLPASFRVAPADADPTLIQRITRPLASDPDVYQVVTADETVQDVRDLSGAVSGFGTWLAIVLGVVGVVLSATMIRSSIAARQREIAMMRSVGATRTYIAAPVAIEGVLIGVAGAGVAAVTLTLALTQAAGSSSSVVTSLLPPSGEARTVILVVFAATLAVCTAVSVLTTASTLRRSR
;
A
#
# COMPACT_ATOMS: atom_id res chain seq x y z
N MET A 1 60.76 -4.54 -35.47
CA MET A 1 59.73 -3.66 -36.07
C MET A 1 58.88 -4.50 -37.00
N PRO A 2 57.58 -4.69 -36.71
CA PRO A 2 56.84 -4.63 -35.43
C PRO A 2 56.37 -6.04 -34.98
N ASP A 3 55.97 -6.37 -33.75
CA ASP A 3 55.10 -5.75 -32.71
C ASP A 3 53.63 -6.24 -32.81
N ASN A 4 53.23 -7.16 -31.91
CA ASN A 4 51.91 -7.27 -31.26
C ASN A 4 51.82 -8.59 -30.44
N ASP A 5 52.14 -8.53 -29.15
CA ASP A 5 51.63 -9.45 -28.15
C ASP A 5 50.93 -8.60 -27.07
N GLU A 6 49.61 -8.63 -27.07
CA GLU A 6 48.74 -7.93 -26.14
C GLU A 6 48.63 -8.79 -24.86
N GLN A 7 49.51 -8.54 -23.88
CA GLN A 7 49.38 -9.09 -22.53
C GLN A 7 48.70 -8.06 -21.61
N LEU A 8 47.66 -8.54 -20.92
CA LEU A 8 46.88 -7.87 -19.90
C LEU A 8 47.74 -7.62 -18.65
N ASP A 9 47.96 -6.35 -18.32
CA ASP A 9 48.52 -5.95 -17.03
C ASP A 9 47.44 -5.98 -15.94
N VAL A 10 47.74 -6.73 -14.88
CA VAL A 10 47.00 -6.81 -13.62
C VAL A 10 47.64 -5.81 -12.66
N GLU A 11 46.98 -4.69 -12.41
CA GLU A 11 47.41 -3.73 -11.39
C GLU A 11 46.72 -4.02 -10.06
N MET A 12 47.50 -4.63 -9.16
CA MET A 12 47.24 -4.76 -7.73
C MET A 12 47.73 -3.50 -7.02
N ILE A 13 46.85 -2.79 -6.33
CA ILE A 13 47.24 -1.75 -5.36
C ILE A 13 46.69 -2.15 -4.00
N ASP A 14 47.60 -2.60 -3.13
CA ASP A 14 47.44 -2.67 -1.68
C ASP A 14 48.28 -1.53 -1.10
N GLU A 15 47.65 -0.56 -0.43
CA GLU A 15 48.36 0.30 0.51
C GLU A 15 47.45 0.76 1.66
N THR A 16 47.72 0.16 2.81
CA THR A 16 47.46 0.54 4.19
C THR A 16 47.30 2.03 4.50
N VAL A 17 46.21 2.43 5.19
CA VAL A 17 46.22 3.62 6.08
C VAL A 17 45.30 3.41 7.30
N GLU A 18 45.90 3.38 8.50
CA GLU A 18 45.26 3.45 9.83
C GLU A 18 44.87 4.89 10.23
N PRO A 19 44.07 5.08 11.31
CA PRO A 19 43.28 6.28 11.56
C PRO A 19 43.98 7.30 12.48
N SER A 20 43.92 8.60 12.16
CA SER A 20 44.07 9.68 13.14
C SER A 20 43.47 11.00 12.66
N ALA A 21 42.44 11.50 13.34
CA ALA A 21 42.13 12.94 13.40
C ALA A 21 41.03 13.21 14.45
N ARG A 22 41.48 13.48 15.68
CA ARG A 22 40.76 14.34 16.62
C ARG A 22 41.44 15.72 16.62
N ALA A 23 40.59 16.74 16.82
CA ALA A 23 40.91 18.14 17.12
C ALA A 23 41.39 19.02 15.96
N HIS A 24 40.60 20.02 15.57
CA HIS A 24 40.69 21.37 16.14
C HIS A 24 39.54 22.28 15.65
N THR A 25 38.97 22.99 16.62
CA THR A 25 38.09 24.15 16.54
C THR A 25 38.62 25.27 15.63
N ALA A 26 37.74 25.89 14.84
CA ALA A 26 37.91 27.29 14.43
C ALA A 26 36.54 27.96 14.27
N VAL A 27 36.20 28.75 15.29
CA VAL A 27 35.16 29.79 15.32
C VAL A 27 35.68 30.98 14.51
N GLN A 28 34.90 31.52 13.57
CA GLN A 28 35.22 32.78 12.90
C GLN A 28 34.28 33.88 13.40
N VAL A 29 34.84 34.75 14.24
CA VAL A 29 34.30 36.04 14.67
C VAL A 29 34.87 37.11 13.73
N ILE A 30 34.00 37.93 13.16
CA ILE A 30 34.30 39.26 12.58
C ILE A 30 33.29 40.15 13.32
N GLY A 31 33.64 41.09 14.18
CA GLY A 31 34.69 42.09 14.15
C GLY A 31 33.96 43.38 14.52
N ALA A 32 34.06 43.79 15.78
CA ALA A 32 33.47 45.00 16.32
C ALA A 32 34.36 46.20 15.99
N ASP A 33 33.76 47.34 15.64
CA ASP A 33 34.38 48.66 15.82
C ASP A 33 33.32 49.66 16.33
N ASP A 34 33.68 50.20 17.49
CA ASP A 34 33.24 51.30 18.35
C ASP A 34 31.78 51.78 18.52
N PRO A 35 31.32 51.95 19.79
CA PRO A 35 30.09 52.63 20.16
C PRO A 35 30.39 54.07 20.66
N ASP A 36 30.12 55.08 19.84
CA ASP A 36 29.70 56.43 20.28
C ASP A 36 29.66 57.36 19.06
N SER A 37 28.49 57.51 18.44
CA SER A 37 28.15 58.75 17.74
C SER A 37 26.66 58.88 17.48
N LEU A 38 26.10 59.91 18.13
CA LEU A 38 25.03 60.78 17.67
C LEU A 38 23.57 60.30 17.77
N VAL A 39 23.01 60.65 18.93
CA VAL A 39 21.69 61.26 19.10
C VAL A 39 21.40 62.29 18.00
N GLU A 40 20.26 62.18 17.29
CA GLU A 40 19.17 63.18 17.29
C GLU A 40 18.03 62.85 16.30
N SER A 41 16.83 63.26 16.73
CA SER A 41 15.67 63.72 15.95
C SER A 41 14.86 62.71 15.14
N GLY A 42 13.61 62.52 15.59
CA GLY A 42 12.57 61.85 14.83
C GLY A 42 11.87 62.76 13.82
N ASP A 43 10.99 62.16 13.02
CA ASP A 43 9.74 62.80 12.62
C ASP A 43 8.72 61.73 12.23
N GLY A 44 7.46 62.03 12.53
CA GLY A 44 6.33 61.14 12.26
C GLY A 44 5.88 61.20 10.80
N ALA A 45 5.41 60.07 10.30
CA ALA A 45 4.48 60.05 9.18
C ALA A 45 3.41 58.98 9.47
N ALA A 46 2.22 59.47 9.78
CA ALA A 46 1.00 58.68 9.87
C ALA A 46 0.57 58.27 8.45
N ASP A 47 0.29 56.98 8.27
CA ASP A 47 -0.40 56.45 7.10
C ASP A 47 -1.86 56.19 7.48
N PRO A 48 -2.86 56.86 6.89
CA PRO A 48 -4.26 56.67 7.21
C PRO A 48 -4.90 55.78 6.15
N ASP A 49 -4.86 54.46 6.34
CA ASP A 49 -5.84 53.59 5.69
C ASP A 49 -6.33 52.53 6.68
N GLY A 50 -7.51 52.80 7.23
CA GLY A 50 -8.16 51.97 8.22
C GLY A 50 -9.01 50.93 7.54
N THR A 51 -8.46 49.72 7.32
CA THR A 51 -9.27 48.54 6.99
C THR A 51 -8.82 47.23 7.66
N ASP A 52 -7.68 47.19 8.37
CA ASP A 52 -7.16 45.92 8.94
C ASP A 52 -7.54 45.66 10.41
N SER A 53 -8.33 46.53 11.04
CA SER A 53 -8.66 46.41 12.46
C SER A 53 -9.81 45.45 12.77
N ASP A 54 -10.69 45.15 11.81
CA ASP A 54 -11.85 44.29 12.07
C ASP A 54 -11.55 42.78 11.91
N GLU A 55 -10.69 42.39 10.96
CA GLU A 55 -10.32 40.98 10.78
C GLU A 55 -9.39 40.49 11.90
N SER A 56 -8.45 41.35 12.32
CA SER A 56 -7.51 41.13 13.42
C SER A 56 -8.22 41.02 14.77
N ALA A 57 -9.25 41.84 15.02
CA ALA A 57 -10.01 41.80 16.27
C ALA A 57 -10.89 40.55 16.39
N SER A 58 -11.45 40.06 15.27
CA SER A 58 -12.25 38.84 15.26
C SER A 58 -11.41 37.57 15.46
N SER A 59 -10.22 37.51 14.85
CA SER A 59 -9.24 36.44 15.02
C SER A 59 -8.68 36.41 16.45
N PHE A 60 -8.26 37.57 16.97
CA PHE A 60 -7.69 37.69 18.32
C PHE A 60 -8.73 37.40 19.41
N GLY A 61 -9.99 37.82 19.25
CA GLY A 61 -11.07 37.50 20.19
C GLY A 61 -11.45 36.01 20.18
N GLN A 62 -11.38 35.35 19.02
CA GLN A 62 -11.64 33.92 18.89
C GLN A 62 -10.51 33.08 19.49
N ASP A 63 -9.26 33.49 19.28
CA ASP A 63 -8.08 32.85 19.88
C ASP A 63 -8.02 33.07 21.41
N HIS A 64 -8.47 34.22 21.92
CA HIS A 64 -8.53 34.49 23.36
C HIS A 64 -9.67 33.73 24.06
N ALA A 65 -10.81 33.52 23.38
CA ALA A 65 -11.90 32.68 23.85
C ALA A 65 -11.51 31.19 23.86
N ILE A 66 -10.77 30.73 22.83
CA ILE A 66 -10.24 29.37 22.77
C ILE A 66 -9.15 29.16 23.83
N ASN A 67 -8.24 30.13 24.04
CA ASN A 67 -7.19 30.03 25.06
C ASN A 67 -7.76 30.04 26.49
N SER A 68 -8.66 30.96 26.83
CA SER A 68 -9.30 31.00 28.16
C SER A 68 -10.13 29.73 28.44
N PHE A 69 -10.82 29.21 27.42
CA PHE A 69 -11.57 27.96 27.47
C PHE A 69 -10.68 26.72 27.66
N LEU A 70 -9.48 26.70 27.05
CA LEU A 70 -8.54 25.57 27.12
C LEU A 70 -7.61 25.62 28.35
N LEU A 71 -7.37 26.80 28.94
CA LEU A 71 -6.57 27.01 30.14
C LEU A 71 -7.32 26.70 31.45
N GLY A 72 -8.60 26.34 31.38
CA GLY A 72 -9.38 25.91 32.55
C GLY A 72 -9.91 27.06 33.42
N GLU A 73 -9.81 28.31 32.97
CA GLU A 73 -10.56 29.42 33.54
C GLU A 73 -12.04 29.21 33.21
N SER A 74 -12.73 28.53 34.13
CA SER A 74 -14.18 28.44 34.09
C SER A 74 -14.72 29.79 34.50
N ALA A 75 -15.27 30.54 33.53
CA ALA A 75 -16.09 31.70 33.82
C ALA A 75 -17.14 31.30 34.88
N PRO A 76 -17.28 32.05 35.99
CA PRO A 76 -18.17 31.66 37.06
C PRO A 76 -19.60 31.62 36.54
N GLY A 77 -20.16 30.41 36.39
CA GLY A 77 -21.51 30.17 35.89
C GLY A 77 -21.65 29.42 34.56
N SER A 78 -20.56 28.98 33.91
CA SER A 78 -20.71 28.21 32.66
C SER A 78 -21.27 26.80 32.91
N ARG A 79 -22.38 26.48 32.21
CA ARG A 79 -22.98 25.13 32.17
C ARG A 79 -21.89 24.10 31.89
N ARG A 80 -21.85 23.00 32.64
CA ARG A 80 -21.00 21.83 32.39
C ARG A 80 -21.00 21.48 30.90
N GLU A 81 -19.97 21.92 30.19
CA GLU A 81 -19.86 21.71 28.76
C GLU A 81 -19.57 20.24 28.49
N LYS A 82 -20.24 19.66 27.50
CA LYS A 82 -20.09 18.23 27.19
C LYS A 82 -18.64 17.97 26.77
N PRO A 83 -17.98 16.91 27.28
CA PRO A 83 -16.55 16.67 27.04
C PRO A 83 -16.16 16.60 25.55
N TRP A 84 -17.10 16.24 24.68
CA TRP A 84 -16.93 16.16 23.24
C TRP A 84 -16.70 17.52 22.54
N THR A 85 -17.19 18.65 23.08
CA THR A 85 -17.00 19.97 22.45
C THR A 85 -15.54 20.43 22.54
N ARG A 86 -14.87 20.12 23.64
CA ARG A 86 -13.43 20.39 23.83
C ARG A 86 -12.55 19.60 22.86
N VAL A 87 -12.90 18.33 22.65
CA VAL A 87 -12.18 17.46 21.70
C VAL A 87 -12.36 17.95 20.26
N LEU A 88 -13.57 18.37 19.88
CA LEU A 88 -13.84 18.93 18.56
C LEU A 88 -13.11 20.26 18.32
N ALA A 89 -13.11 21.16 19.31
CA ALA A 89 -12.38 22.43 19.22
C ALA A 89 -10.86 22.19 19.06
N MET A 90 -10.31 21.26 19.84
CA MET A 90 -8.91 20.87 19.76
C MET A 90 -8.55 20.21 18.42
N ALA A 91 -9.41 19.33 17.91
CA ALA A 91 -9.23 18.72 16.59
C ALA A 91 -9.30 19.77 15.48
N GLY A 92 -10.22 20.73 15.57
CA GLY A 92 -10.34 21.84 14.63
C GLY A 92 -9.10 22.76 14.63
N TYR A 93 -8.60 23.12 15.81
CA TYR A 93 -7.34 23.85 15.96
C TYR A 93 -6.18 23.07 15.34
N ALA A 94 -5.99 21.82 15.73
CA ALA A 94 -4.88 20.99 15.29
C ALA A 94 -4.92 20.73 13.79
N LEU A 95 -6.11 20.59 13.20
CA LEU A 95 -6.29 20.47 11.75
C LEU A 95 -5.91 21.77 11.03
N ARG A 96 -6.41 22.92 11.51
CA ARG A 96 -6.09 24.22 10.92
C ARG A 96 -4.59 24.50 10.98
N ASP A 97 -3.96 24.22 12.11
CA ASP A 97 -2.53 24.43 12.29
C ASP A 97 -1.68 23.43 11.47
N ALA A 98 -2.11 22.16 11.37
CA ALA A 98 -1.48 21.18 10.50
C ALA A 98 -1.51 21.62 9.02
N VAL A 99 -2.67 22.09 8.54
CA VAL A 99 -2.82 22.57 7.16
C VAL A 99 -1.96 23.82 6.90
N HIS A 100 -1.92 24.77 7.84
CA HIS A 100 -1.02 25.93 7.74
C HIS A 100 0.45 25.50 7.73
N GLY A 101 0.83 24.52 8.53
CA GLY A 101 2.17 23.93 8.54
C GLY A 101 2.58 23.35 7.19
N ILE A 102 1.71 22.53 6.60
CA ILE A 102 1.91 21.92 5.27
C ILE A 102 2.09 23.01 4.21
N ARG A 103 1.23 24.04 4.23
CA ARG A 103 1.29 25.15 3.26
C ARG A 103 2.54 26.01 3.38
N ARG A 104 3.09 26.18 4.58
CA ARG A 104 4.36 26.91 4.78
C ARG A 104 5.56 26.13 4.25
N ARG A 105 5.47 24.80 4.10
CA ARG A 105 6.58 23.94 3.67
C ARG A 105 6.12 22.88 2.67
N PRO A 106 5.66 23.29 1.47
CA PRO A 106 5.06 22.37 0.51
C PRO A 106 6.05 21.33 0.00
N ALA A 107 7.34 21.66 -0.13
CA ALA A 107 8.34 20.72 -0.63
C ALA A 107 8.54 19.50 0.28
N LEU A 108 8.56 19.71 1.60
CA LEU A 108 8.68 18.63 2.59
C LEU A 108 7.40 17.78 2.64
N ALA A 109 6.23 18.41 2.58
CA ALA A 109 4.97 17.68 2.55
C ALA A 109 4.76 16.91 1.23
N ALA A 110 5.20 17.46 0.10
CA ALA A 110 5.11 16.81 -1.21
C ALA A 110 6.01 15.57 -1.28
N SER A 111 7.26 15.65 -0.82
CA SER A 111 8.16 14.49 -0.79
C SER A 111 7.64 13.38 0.13
N ALA A 112 7.02 13.75 1.26
CA ALA A 112 6.30 12.85 2.15
C ALA A 112 5.21 12.08 1.44
N THR A 113 4.34 12.86 0.78
CA THR A 113 3.14 12.37 0.14
C THR A 113 3.52 11.44 -1.00
N LEU A 114 4.55 11.79 -1.77
CA LEU A 114 5.09 10.97 -2.84
C LEU A 114 5.70 9.66 -2.31
N THR A 115 6.40 9.70 -1.18
CA THR A 115 6.96 8.50 -0.56
C THR A 115 5.85 7.55 -0.11
N VAL A 116 4.84 8.07 0.61
CA VAL A 116 3.68 7.28 1.05
C VAL A 116 2.92 6.73 -0.16
N ALA A 117 2.71 7.55 -1.19
CA ALA A 117 2.06 7.14 -2.42
C ALA A 117 2.82 6.00 -3.10
N LEU A 118 4.15 6.10 -3.25
CA LEU A 118 4.96 5.06 -3.87
C LEU A 118 4.89 3.74 -3.09
N CYS A 119 5.00 3.79 -1.76
CA CYS A 119 4.86 2.60 -0.90
C CYS A 119 3.47 1.96 -1.07
N ALA A 120 2.41 2.76 -1.03
CA ALA A 120 1.03 2.28 -1.18
C ALA A 120 0.74 1.75 -2.60
N LEU A 121 1.32 2.38 -3.63
CA LEU A 121 1.24 1.94 -5.02
C LEU A 121 1.86 0.57 -5.21
N LEU A 122 3.07 0.36 -4.70
CA LEU A 122 3.77 -0.91 -4.84
C LEU A 122 3.09 -2.02 -4.03
N ALA A 123 2.67 -1.73 -2.80
CA ALA A 123 1.92 -2.69 -1.99
C ALA A 123 0.56 -3.03 -2.60
N GLY A 124 -0.18 -2.03 -3.09
CA GLY A 124 -1.47 -2.22 -3.74
C GLY A 124 -1.37 -2.92 -5.08
N GLY A 125 -0.37 -2.58 -5.89
CA GLY A 125 -0.07 -3.25 -7.15
C GLY A 125 0.27 -4.73 -6.95
N ALA A 126 1.12 -5.04 -5.96
CA ALA A 126 1.43 -6.42 -5.60
C ALA A 126 0.19 -7.18 -5.10
N ALA A 127 -0.65 -6.55 -4.28
CA ALA A 127 -1.89 -7.17 -3.78
C ALA A 127 -2.92 -7.40 -4.91
N ILE A 128 -3.03 -6.48 -5.86
CA ILE A 128 -3.88 -6.62 -7.05
C ILE A 128 -3.36 -7.74 -7.96
N ALA A 129 -2.05 -7.76 -8.23
CA ALA A 129 -1.43 -8.80 -9.05
C ALA A 129 -1.66 -10.19 -8.43
N ARG A 130 -1.49 -10.29 -7.10
CA ARG A 130 -1.79 -11.51 -6.35
C ARG A 130 -3.26 -11.90 -6.47
N ALA A 131 -4.19 -10.97 -6.25
CA ALA A 131 -5.62 -11.24 -6.42
C ALA A 131 -5.97 -11.68 -7.85
N GLY A 132 -5.29 -11.15 -8.85
CA GLY A 132 -5.43 -11.57 -10.25
C GLY A 132 -4.94 -12.99 -10.52
N VAL A 133 -3.76 -13.33 -9.99
CA VAL A 133 -3.22 -14.70 -10.03
C VAL A 133 -4.15 -15.66 -9.29
N ASP A 134 -4.59 -15.30 -8.08
CA ASP A 134 -5.48 -16.11 -7.26
C ASP A 134 -6.85 -16.30 -7.95
N ALA A 135 -7.40 -15.26 -8.57
CA ALA A 135 -8.65 -15.36 -9.34
C ALA A 135 -8.49 -16.29 -10.56
N THR A 136 -7.37 -16.19 -11.28
CA THR A 136 -7.07 -17.07 -12.42
C THR A 136 -6.88 -18.52 -11.98
N MET A 137 -6.15 -18.73 -10.89
CA MET A 137 -5.85 -20.05 -10.34
C MET A 137 -7.02 -20.67 -9.58
N SER A 138 -7.97 -19.88 -9.06
CA SER A 138 -9.19 -20.39 -8.42
C SER A 138 -10.05 -21.23 -9.37
N ARG A 139 -9.94 -20.98 -10.69
CA ARG A 139 -10.56 -21.82 -11.73
C ARG A 139 -9.93 -23.23 -11.78
N TRP A 140 -8.65 -23.33 -11.43
CA TRP A 140 -7.88 -24.56 -11.25
C TRP A 140 -7.80 -24.97 -9.76
N ALA A 141 -8.85 -24.64 -9.00
CA ALA A 141 -9.02 -24.68 -7.55
C ALA A 141 -8.10 -25.61 -6.74
N ASP A 142 -7.57 -25.10 -5.63
CA ASP A 142 -7.15 -25.87 -4.43
C ASP A 142 -6.34 -27.16 -4.69
N GLY A 143 -5.41 -27.14 -5.64
CA GLY A 143 -4.56 -28.29 -5.93
C GLY A 143 -5.26 -29.38 -6.75
N VAL A 144 -6.08 -28.99 -7.73
CA VAL A 144 -6.49 -29.88 -8.81
C VAL A 144 -5.25 -30.31 -9.60
N GLU A 145 -4.93 -31.59 -9.51
CA GLU A 145 -3.76 -32.19 -10.18
C GLU A 145 -4.16 -32.94 -11.45
N PHE A 146 -5.44 -33.27 -11.64
CA PHE A 146 -5.92 -33.89 -12.88
C PHE A 146 -7.40 -33.62 -13.14
N VAL A 147 -7.77 -33.71 -14.42
CA VAL A 147 -9.12 -33.53 -14.95
C VAL A 147 -9.56 -34.80 -15.65
N VAL A 148 -10.73 -35.32 -15.28
CA VAL A 148 -11.36 -36.50 -15.91
C VAL A 148 -12.47 -36.00 -16.82
N TYR A 149 -12.30 -36.11 -18.13
CA TYR A 149 -13.33 -35.77 -19.11
C TYR A 149 -14.20 -36.98 -19.39
N LEU A 150 -15.52 -36.78 -19.37
CA LEU A 150 -16.50 -37.81 -19.67
C LEU A 150 -16.72 -37.94 -21.18
N GLN A 151 -17.32 -39.06 -21.60
CA GLN A 151 -17.74 -39.24 -22.99
C GLN A 151 -18.76 -38.16 -23.42
N PRO A 152 -18.70 -37.69 -24.68
CA PRO A 152 -19.72 -36.81 -25.23
C PRO A 152 -21.10 -37.48 -25.17
N GLY A 153 -22.07 -36.81 -24.55
CA GLY A 153 -23.42 -37.35 -24.38
C GLY A 153 -23.62 -38.29 -23.18
N ALA A 154 -22.66 -38.34 -22.24
CA ALA A 154 -22.83 -39.04 -20.97
C ALA A 154 -24.15 -38.66 -20.27
N THR A 155 -24.89 -39.66 -19.82
CA THR A 155 -26.16 -39.44 -19.13
C THR A 155 -25.92 -38.95 -17.71
N SER A 156 -26.95 -38.39 -17.06
CA SER A 156 -26.83 -37.98 -15.65
C SER A 156 -26.43 -39.13 -14.73
N ALA A 157 -26.85 -40.36 -15.05
CA ALA A 157 -26.49 -41.55 -14.30
C ALA A 157 -24.99 -41.87 -14.41
N ASP A 158 -24.40 -41.67 -15.59
CA ASP A 158 -22.96 -41.91 -15.84
C ASP A 158 -22.12 -40.87 -15.11
N ILE A 159 -22.56 -39.60 -15.13
CA ILE A 159 -21.93 -38.50 -14.40
C ILE A 159 -21.95 -38.80 -12.89
N ASP A 160 -23.10 -39.19 -12.34
CA ASP A 160 -23.22 -39.46 -10.90
C ASP A 160 -22.36 -40.67 -10.49
N ARG A 161 -22.33 -41.74 -11.31
CA ARG A 161 -21.51 -42.93 -11.07
C ARG A 161 -20.02 -42.59 -11.00
N VAL A 162 -19.48 -41.92 -12.02
CA VAL A 162 -18.05 -41.55 -12.07
C VAL A 162 -17.72 -40.55 -10.96
N GLY A 163 -18.63 -39.63 -10.66
CA GLY A 163 -18.47 -38.68 -9.57
C GLY A 163 -18.38 -39.36 -8.19
N ASP A 164 -19.20 -40.37 -7.94
CA ASP A 164 -19.20 -41.10 -6.67
C ASP A 164 -17.98 -42.01 -6.53
N GLU A 165 -17.51 -42.63 -7.62
CA GLU A 165 -16.26 -43.38 -7.66
C GLU A 165 -15.05 -42.48 -7.34
N LEU A 166 -15.00 -41.28 -7.90
CA LEU A 166 -13.97 -40.29 -7.60
C LEU A 166 -14.00 -39.83 -6.13
N ARG A 167 -15.19 -39.59 -5.58
CA ARG A 167 -15.33 -39.16 -4.17
C ARG A 167 -15.03 -40.26 -3.16
N SER A 168 -15.23 -41.52 -3.54
CA SER A 168 -14.95 -42.69 -2.69
C SER A 168 -13.53 -43.23 -2.83
N SER A 169 -12.74 -42.70 -3.77
CA SER A 169 -11.35 -43.10 -4.00
C SER A 169 -10.42 -42.62 -2.87
N ASP A 170 -9.64 -43.54 -2.31
CA ASP A 170 -8.64 -43.23 -1.29
C ASP A 170 -7.57 -42.27 -1.83
N GLY A 171 -7.43 -41.12 -1.16
CA GLY A 171 -6.47 -40.08 -1.51
C GLY A 171 -7.04 -38.97 -2.39
N VAL A 172 -8.37 -38.88 -2.55
CA VAL A 172 -9.05 -37.72 -3.13
C VAL A 172 -9.52 -36.78 -2.02
N ARG A 173 -9.22 -35.49 -2.14
CA ARG A 173 -9.61 -34.45 -1.17
C ARG A 173 -10.84 -33.67 -1.62
N SER A 174 -10.93 -33.33 -2.90
CA SER A 174 -12.13 -32.71 -3.48
C SER A 174 -12.34 -33.11 -4.93
N VAL A 175 -13.62 -33.13 -5.33
CA VAL A 175 -14.08 -33.42 -6.69
C VAL A 175 -15.08 -32.35 -7.08
N HIS A 176 -14.78 -31.59 -8.12
CA HIS A 176 -15.64 -30.55 -8.66
C HIS A 176 -16.14 -30.96 -10.04
N LEU A 177 -17.45 -31.08 -10.19
CA LEU A 177 -18.09 -31.30 -11.49
C LEU A 177 -18.15 -29.96 -12.24
N VAL A 178 -17.63 -29.95 -13.46
CA VAL A 178 -17.81 -28.90 -14.44
C VAL A 178 -18.74 -29.44 -15.52
N SER A 179 -19.97 -28.95 -15.52
CA SER A 179 -20.96 -29.32 -16.54
C SER A 179 -20.54 -28.81 -17.92
N GLN A 180 -21.09 -29.41 -18.97
CA GLN A 180 -20.90 -28.97 -20.35
C GLN A 180 -21.21 -27.48 -20.54
N GLN A 181 -22.28 -26.97 -19.91
CA GLN A 181 -22.63 -25.56 -19.99
C GLN A 181 -21.61 -24.68 -19.27
N GLN A 182 -21.15 -25.08 -18.08
CA GLN A 182 -20.11 -24.33 -17.36
C GLN A 182 -18.78 -24.34 -18.12
N ALA A 183 -18.39 -25.46 -18.73
CA ALA A 183 -17.20 -25.53 -19.57
C ALA A 183 -17.30 -24.58 -20.77
N TYR A 184 -18.48 -24.47 -21.37
CA TYR A 184 -18.74 -23.51 -22.44
C TYR A 184 -18.70 -22.05 -21.99
N ASP A 185 -19.31 -21.75 -20.85
CA ASP A 185 -19.28 -20.41 -20.27
C ASP A 185 -17.84 -20.00 -19.91
N GLU A 186 -17.05 -20.91 -19.32
CA GLU A 186 -15.62 -20.68 -19.05
C GLU A 186 -14.81 -20.47 -20.34
N TYR A 187 -15.06 -21.27 -21.39
CA TYR A 187 -14.40 -21.11 -22.69
C TYR A 187 -14.71 -19.74 -23.30
N ARG A 188 -15.98 -19.31 -23.25
CA ARG A 188 -16.40 -18.00 -23.73
C ARG A 188 -15.74 -16.86 -22.97
N ASP A 189 -15.59 -16.99 -21.66
CA ASP A 189 -14.92 -15.99 -20.84
C ASP A 189 -13.41 -15.92 -21.15
N LEU A 190 -12.77 -17.06 -21.36
CA LEU A 190 -11.33 -17.14 -21.66
C LEU A 190 -10.99 -16.53 -23.03
N TYR A 191 -11.86 -16.74 -24.02
CA TYR A 191 -11.69 -16.29 -25.40
C TYR A 191 -12.61 -15.12 -25.77
N ALA A 192 -13.15 -14.40 -24.79
CA ALA A 192 -14.16 -13.34 -25.01
C ALA A 192 -13.73 -12.27 -26.04
N GLU A 193 -12.42 -12.05 -26.17
CA GLU A 193 -11.83 -11.08 -27.10
C GLU A 193 -11.60 -11.65 -28.52
N ASP A 194 -11.54 -12.98 -28.68
CA ASP A 194 -11.38 -13.65 -29.96
C ASP A 194 -12.73 -14.26 -30.39
N LYS A 195 -13.54 -13.43 -31.04
CA LYS A 195 -14.84 -13.84 -31.59
C LYS A 195 -14.74 -15.07 -32.50
N THR A 196 -13.63 -15.23 -33.22
CA THR A 196 -13.41 -16.36 -34.13
C THR A 196 -13.32 -17.67 -33.36
N MET A 197 -12.64 -17.68 -32.21
CA MET A 197 -12.54 -18.83 -31.32
C MET A 197 -13.89 -19.13 -30.65
N VAL A 198 -14.57 -18.09 -30.14
CA VAL A 198 -15.87 -18.23 -29.47
C VAL A 198 -16.96 -18.78 -30.39
N GLU A 199 -16.99 -18.33 -31.65
CA GLU A 199 -17.97 -18.78 -32.64
C GLU A 199 -17.63 -20.16 -33.23
N ALA A 200 -16.37 -20.61 -33.13
CA ALA A 200 -15.92 -21.90 -33.64
C ALA A 200 -16.26 -23.10 -32.74
N VAL A 201 -16.57 -22.87 -31.47
CA VAL A 201 -16.85 -23.93 -30.50
C VAL A 201 -18.32 -23.85 -30.06
N THR A 202 -19.00 -24.99 -30.11
CA THR A 202 -20.36 -25.16 -29.61
C THR A 202 -20.35 -25.97 -28.31
N PRO A 203 -21.37 -25.83 -27.43
CA PRO A 203 -21.40 -26.51 -26.14
C PRO A 203 -21.24 -28.03 -26.25
N ASP A 204 -21.80 -28.64 -27.30
CA ASP A 204 -21.74 -30.08 -27.58
C ASP A 204 -20.30 -30.60 -27.82
N LEU A 205 -19.37 -29.72 -28.20
CA LEU A 205 -17.95 -30.06 -28.37
C LEU A 205 -17.16 -30.06 -27.05
N LEU A 206 -17.75 -29.55 -25.96
CA LEU A 206 -17.12 -29.48 -24.64
C LEU A 206 -17.74 -30.53 -23.71
N PRO A 207 -17.10 -31.70 -23.52
CA PRO A 207 -17.63 -32.72 -22.63
C PRO A 207 -17.62 -32.23 -21.18
N ALA A 208 -18.54 -32.77 -20.38
CA ALA A 208 -18.51 -32.58 -18.93
C ALA A 208 -17.22 -33.17 -18.34
N SER A 209 -16.71 -32.57 -17.27
CA SER A 209 -15.46 -33.01 -16.64
C SER A 209 -15.49 -32.93 -15.13
N PHE A 210 -14.67 -33.76 -14.48
CA PHE A 210 -14.37 -33.67 -13.06
C PHE A 210 -12.97 -33.12 -12.85
N ARG A 211 -12.87 -31.99 -12.15
CA ARG A 211 -11.61 -31.45 -11.64
C ARG A 211 -11.35 -32.04 -10.27
N VAL A 212 -10.25 -32.79 -10.13
CA VAL A 212 -9.97 -33.59 -8.92
C VAL A 212 -8.71 -33.10 -8.23
N ALA A 213 -8.84 -32.79 -6.94
CA ALA A 213 -7.72 -32.45 -6.08
C ALA A 213 -7.36 -33.65 -5.19
N PRO A 214 -6.17 -34.25 -5.35
CA PRO A 214 -5.70 -35.31 -4.48
C PRO A 214 -5.34 -34.76 -3.09
N ALA A 215 -5.27 -35.67 -2.12
CA ALA A 215 -4.84 -35.38 -0.74
C ALA A 215 -3.39 -34.90 -0.70
N ASP A 216 -2.53 -35.47 -1.55
CA ASP A 216 -1.14 -35.08 -1.74
C ASP A 216 -0.82 -34.95 -3.24
N ALA A 217 0.11 -34.07 -3.60
CA ALA A 217 0.58 -33.88 -4.98
C ALA A 217 1.60 -34.95 -5.42
N ASP A 218 1.63 -36.11 -4.74
CA ASP A 218 2.54 -37.21 -5.10
C ASP A 218 2.15 -37.81 -6.47
N PRO A 219 3.05 -37.81 -7.47
CA PRO A 219 2.77 -38.38 -8.79
C PRO A 219 2.33 -39.85 -8.74
N THR A 220 2.80 -40.61 -7.74
CA THR A 220 2.43 -42.02 -7.57
C THR A 220 0.99 -42.18 -7.08
N LEU A 221 0.52 -41.28 -6.22
CA LEU A 221 -0.87 -41.24 -5.77
C LEU A 221 -1.79 -40.88 -6.93
N ILE A 222 -1.42 -39.86 -7.71
CA ILE A 222 -2.18 -39.41 -8.89
C ILE A 222 -2.30 -40.57 -9.89
N GLN A 223 -1.21 -41.24 -10.24
CA GLN A 223 -1.25 -42.39 -11.17
C GLN A 223 -2.12 -43.55 -10.67
N ARG A 224 -2.14 -43.81 -9.35
CA ARG A 224 -2.98 -44.86 -8.77
C ARG A 224 -4.47 -44.56 -8.96
N ILE A 225 -4.85 -43.30 -8.85
CA ILE A 225 -6.25 -42.87 -9.02
C ILE A 225 -6.59 -42.82 -10.51
N THR A 226 -5.72 -42.28 -11.37
CA THR A 226 -6.04 -42.03 -12.79
C THR A 226 -6.00 -43.27 -13.68
N ARG A 227 -5.17 -44.29 -13.38
CA ARG A 227 -5.06 -45.50 -14.22
C ARG A 227 -6.37 -46.28 -14.39
N PRO A 228 -7.11 -46.60 -13.31
CA PRO A 228 -8.40 -47.29 -13.43
C PRO A 228 -9.41 -46.48 -14.24
N LEU A 229 -9.50 -45.17 -13.99
CA LEU A 229 -10.42 -44.24 -14.67
C LEU A 229 -10.12 -44.12 -16.17
N ALA A 230 -8.84 -44.15 -16.56
CA ALA A 230 -8.46 -44.12 -17.97
C ALA A 230 -8.92 -45.36 -18.76
N SER A 231 -9.33 -46.43 -18.07
CA SER A 231 -9.88 -47.65 -18.68
C SER A 231 -11.41 -47.75 -18.58
N ASP A 232 -12.07 -46.77 -17.97
CA ASP A 232 -13.52 -46.74 -17.80
C ASP A 232 -14.21 -46.34 -19.13
N PRO A 233 -15.24 -47.07 -19.60
CA PRO A 233 -15.93 -46.77 -20.85
C PRO A 233 -16.63 -45.40 -20.89
N ASP A 234 -17.03 -44.86 -19.74
CA ASP A 234 -17.74 -43.57 -19.65
C ASP A 234 -16.76 -42.37 -19.55
N VAL A 235 -15.46 -42.65 -19.44
CA VAL A 235 -14.38 -41.65 -19.43
C VAL A 235 -13.78 -41.54 -20.82
N TYR A 236 -13.70 -40.31 -21.34
CA TYR A 236 -13.08 -40.02 -22.63
C TYR A 236 -11.56 -39.90 -22.49
N GLN A 237 -11.09 -39.09 -21.54
CA GLN A 237 -9.66 -38.90 -21.28
C GLN A 237 -9.43 -38.42 -19.85
N VAL A 238 -8.27 -38.76 -19.29
CA VAL A 238 -7.77 -38.19 -18.04
C VAL A 238 -6.55 -37.33 -18.36
N VAL A 239 -6.63 -36.04 -18.07
CA VAL A 239 -5.54 -35.08 -18.27
C VAL A 239 -4.95 -34.75 -16.91
N THR A 240 -3.73 -35.21 -16.66
CA THR A 240 -2.94 -34.77 -15.51
C THR A 240 -2.31 -33.41 -15.81
N ALA A 241 -2.12 -32.58 -14.78
CA ALA A 241 -1.29 -31.40 -14.91
C ALA A 241 0.13 -31.87 -15.26
N ASP A 242 0.56 -31.64 -16.51
CA ASP A 242 1.94 -31.89 -16.92
C ASP A 242 2.90 -31.06 -16.05
N GLU A 243 4.16 -31.49 -15.97
CA GLU A 243 5.26 -30.76 -15.29
C GLU A 243 5.26 -29.27 -15.68
N THR A 244 4.92 -28.94 -16.93
CA THR A 244 4.84 -27.55 -17.42
C THR A 244 3.78 -26.71 -16.70
N VAL A 245 2.64 -27.29 -16.31
CA VAL A 245 1.60 -26.57 -15.55
C VAL A 245 2.06 -26.36 -14.11
N GLN A 246 2.75 -27.35 -13.52
CA GLN A 246 3.32 -27.23 -12.18
C GLN A 246 4.42 -26.15 -12.14
N ASP A 247 5.32 -26.11 -13.12
CA ASP A 247 6.36 -25.07 -13.24
C ASP A 247 5.76 -23.65 -13.32
N VAL A 248 4.69 -23.47 -14.09
CA VAL A 248 3.99 -22.18 -14.21
C VAL A 248 3.33 -21.79 -12.90
N ARG A 249 2.76 -22.74 -12.15
CA ARG A 249 2.20 -22.48 -10.81
C ARG A 249 3.28 -22.11 -9.81
N ASP A 250 4.37 -22.86 -9.76
CA ASP A 250 5.48 -22.60 -8.83
C ASP A 250 6.11 -21.25 -9.12
N LEU A 251 6.29 -20.89 -10.40
CA LEU A 251 6.72 -19.55 -10.79
C LEU A 251 5.71 -18.48 -10.36
N SER A 252 4.41 -18.70 -10.57
CA SER A 252 3.36 -17.76 -10.18
C SER A 252 3.29 -17.56 -8.66
N GLY A 253 3.44 -18.65 -7.90
CA GLY A 253 3.51 -18.64 -6.44
C GLY A 253 4.77 -17.94 -5.94
N ALA A 254 5.93 -18.19 -6.57
CA ALA A 254 7.19 -17.52 -6.25
C ALA A 254 7.12 -16.01 -6.53
N VAL A 255 6.55 -15.60 -7.67
CA VAL A 255 6.35 -14.18 -8.01
C VAL A 255 5.40 -13.50 -7.02
N SER A 256 4.28 -14.17 -6.68
CA SER A 256 3.32 -13.64 -5.70
C SER A 256 3.91 -13.55 -4.29
N GLY A 257 4.72 -14.54 -3.90
CA GLY A 257 5.47 -14.57 -2.65
C GLY A 257 6.50 -13.44 -2.58
N PHE A 258 7.30 -13.28 -3.64
CA PHE A 258 8.28 -12.20 -3.78
C PHE A 258 7.62 -10.82 -3.74
N GLY A 259 6.49 -10.64 -4.44
CA GLY A 259 5.72 -9.39 -4.42
C GLY A 259 5.21 -9.05 -3.02
N THR A 260 4.73 -10.05 -2.28
CA THR A 260 4.29 -9.89 -0.89
C THR A 260 5.45 -9.51 0.02
N TRP A 261 6.60 -10.18 -0.12
CA TRP A 261 7.82 -9.86 0.63
C TRP A 261 8.30 -8.44 0.36
N LEU A 262 8.34 -8.04 -0.92
CA LEU A 262 8.75 -6.70 -1.34
C LEU A 262 7.82 -5.62 -0.76
N ALA A 263 6.50 -5.87 -0.75
CA ALA A 263 5.52 -4.97 -0.14
C ALA A 263 5.77 -4.75 1.36
N ILE A 264 6.12 -5.82 2.10
CA ILE A 264 6.46 -5.73 3.53
C ILE A 264 7.72 -4.87 3.73
N VAL A 265 8.78 -5.12 2.96
CA VAL A 265 10.03 -4.34 3.03
C VAL A 265 9.77 -2.86 2.77
N LEU A 266 9.02 -2.55 1.72
CA LEU A 266 8.64 -1.17 1.38
C LEU A 266 7.75 -0.52 2.44
N GLY A 267 6.89 -1.29 3.10
CA GLY A 267 6.11 -0.84 4.26
C GLY A 267 7.02 -0.41 5.41
N VAL A 268 8.04 -1.21 5.73
CA VAL A 268 9.04 -0.87 6.76
C VAL A 268 9.81 0.40 6.37
N VAL A 269 10.26 0.51 5.11
CA VAL A 269 10.93 1.72 4.62
C VAL A 269 10.02 2.94 4.75
N GLY A 270 8.74 2.82 4.35
CA GLY A 270 7.75 3.89 4.48
C GLY A 270 7.52 4.34 5.92
N VAL A 271 7.49 3.40 6.88
CA VAL A 271 7.42 3.69 8.32
C VAL A 271 8.64 4.49 8.78
N VAL A 272 9.84 4.08 8.39
CA VAL A 272 11.09 4.76 8.75
C VAL A 272 11.12 6.17 8.16
N LEU A 273 10.78 6.33 6.89
CA LEU A 273 10.75 7.64 6.20
C LEU A 273 9.68 8.57 6.77
N SER A 274 8.52 8.04 7.15
CA SER A 274 7.48 8.81 7.83
C SER A 274 7.99 9.30 9.21
N ALA A 275 8.65 8.41 9.96
CA ALA A 275 9.17 8.76 11.28
C ALA A 275 10.31 9.80 11.21
N THR A 276 11.23 9.70 10.25
CA THR A 276 12.29 10.69 10.05
C THR A 276 11.72 12.05 9.67
N MET A 277 10.66 12.08 8.86
CA MET A 277 9.98 13.31 8.51
C MET A 277 9.31 13.97 9.71
N ILE A 278 8.53 13.22 10.49
CA ILE A 278 7.84 13.78 11.67
C ILE A 278 8.85 14.42 12.61
N ARG A 279 10.01 13.76 12.82
CA ARG A 279 11.11 14.33 13.59
C ARG A 279 11.62 15.65 13.00
N SER A 280 11.77 15.74 11.68
CA SER A 280 12.16 16.97 10.98
C SER A 280 11.11 18.08 11.15
N SER A 281 9.82 17.76 11.04
CA SER A 281 8.72 18.72 11.27
C SER A 281 8.68 19.23 12.71
N ILE A 282 8.92 18.36 13.71
CA ILE A 282 9.04 18.78 15.11
C ILE A 282 10.26 19.68 15.32
N ALA A 283 11.42 19.31 14.75
CA ALA A 283 12.66 20.09 14.86
C ALA A 283 12.46 21.52 14.32
N ALA A 284 11.74 21.63 13.21
CA ALA A 284 11.40 22.90 12.59
C ALA A 284 10.54 23.84 13.45
N ARG A 285 9.72 23.29 14.35
CA ARG A 285 8.79 24.04 15.22
C ARG A 285 9.30 24.21 16.66
N GLN A 286 10.57 23.87 16.93
CA GLN A 286 11.10 23.87 18.30
C GLN A 286 10.94 25.19 19.05
N ARG A 287 11.13 26.34 18.38
CA ARG A 287 10.98 27.66 19.01
C ARG A 287 9.53 27.93 19.44
N GLU A 288 8.58 27.59 18.59
CA GLU A 288 7.15 27.71 18.86
C GLU A 288 6.72 26.78 20.01
N ILE A 289 7.17 25.53 19.97
CA ILE A 289 6.92 24.54 21.02
C ILE A 289 7.51 25.01 22.36
N ALA A 290 8.68 25.65 22.36
CA ALA A 290 9.28 26.20 23.58
C ALA A 290 8.42 27.32 24.18
N MET A 291 7.88 28.23 23.35
CA MET A 291 6.95 29.26 23.80
C MET A 291 5.66 28.65 24.36
N MET A 292 5.06 27.67 23.68
CA MET A 292 3.86 26.99 24.18
C MET A 292 4.10 26.28 25.54
N ARG A 293 5.31 25.75 25.76
CA ARG A 293 5.68 25.10 27.03
C ARG A 293 5.85 26.11 28.17
N SER A 294 6.36 27.31 27.92
CA SER A 294 6.56 28.31 28.98
C SER A 294 5.25 28.87 29.53
N VAL A 295 4.18 28.86 28.73
CA VAL A 295 2.80 29.23 29.17
C VAL A 295 2.00 28.03 29.70
N GLY A 296 2.61 26.86 29.87
CA GLY A 296 1.97 25.70 30.51
C GLY A 296 1.07 24.86 29.60
N ALA A 297 1.21 24.95 28.27
CA ALA A 297 0.40 24.16 27.36
C ALA A 297 0.55 22.64 27.58
N THR A 298 -0.56 21.91 27.49
CA THR A 298 -0.57 20.46 27.70
C THR A 298 0.17 19.71 26.59
N ARG A 299 0.76 18.55 26.91
CA ARG A 299 1.52 17.74 25.95
C ARG A 299 0.69 17.32 24.73
N THR A 300 -0.60 17.05 24.93
CA THR A 300 -1.51 16.68 23.83
C THR A 300 -1.78 17.88 22.92
N TYR A 301 -1.88 19.09 23.48
CA TYR A 301 -2.05 20.33 22.70
C TYR A 301 -0.87 20.59 21.75
N ILE A 302 0.35 20.36 22.25
CA ILE A 302 1.58 20.46 21.45
C ILE A 302 1.68 19.33 20.41
N ALA A 303 1.26 18.12 20.77
CA ALA A 303 1.39 16.94 19.91
C ALA A 303 0.34 16.86 18.80
N ALA A 304 -0.87 17.41 19.02
CA ALA A 304 -2.00 17.19 18.14
C ALA A 304 -1.79 17.73 16.71
N PRO A 305 -1.30 18.97 16.49
CA PRO A 305 -1.08 19.48 15.13
C PRO A 305 -0.10 18.62 14.34
N VAL A 306 1.01 18.21 14.97
CA VAL A 306 2.02 17.36 14.33
C VAL A 306 1.46 15.98 14.01
N ALA A 307 0.68 15.40 14.92
CA ALA A 307 0.07 14.10 14.69
C ALA A 307 -0.89 14.15 13.49
N ILE A 308 -1.71 15.20 13.40
CA ILE A 308 -2.66 15.40 12.30
C ILE A 308 -1.94 15.70 10.99
N GLU A 309 -0.83 16.44 11.00
CA GLU A 309 0.00 16.69 9.81
C GLU A 309 0.44 15.36 9.16
N GLY A 310 0.93 14.42 9.95
CA GLY A 310 1.29 13.08 9.46
C GLY A 310 0.09 12.28 8.93
N VAL A 311 -1.09 12.41 9.54
CA VAL A 311 -2.32 11.76 9.06
C VAL A 311 -2.77 12.35 7.73
N LEU A 312 -2.75 13.67 7.56
CA LEU A 312 -3.11 14.33 6.31
C LEU A 312 -2.20 13.93 5.16
N ILE A 313 -0.90 13.84 5.41
CA ILE A 313 0.08 13.32 4.45
C ILE A 313 -0.25 11.87 4.09
N GLY A 314 -0.59 11.04 5.08
CA GLY A 314 -1.02 9.66 4.87
C GLY A 314 -2.26 9.55 3.99
N VAL A 315 -3.28 10.37 4.25
CA VAL A 315 -4.51 10.46 3.44
C VAL A 315 -4.21 10.90 2.01
N ALA A 316 -3.39 11.93 1.84
CA ALA A 316 -3.02 12.42 0.52
C ALA A 316 -2.24 11.35 -0.28
N GLY A 317 -1.25 10.71 0.34
CA GLY A 317 -0.43 9.68 -0.33
C GLY A 317 -1.24 8.43 -0.68
N ALA A 318 -2.05 7.93 0.26
CA ALA A 318 -2.94 6.80 0.02
C ALA A 318 -4.01 7.13 -1.05
N GLY A 319 -4.52 8.36 -1.07
CA GLY A 319 -5.47 8.83 -2.08
C GLY A 319 -4.86 8.87 -3.48
N VAL A 320 -3.64 9.43 -3.61
CA VAL A 320 -2.90 9.43 -4.88
C VAL A 320 -2.66 8.00 -5.37
N ALA A 321 -2.25 7.09 -4.49
CA ALA A 321 -2.05 5.69 -4.83
C ALA A 321 -3.35 5.02 -5.28
N ALA A 322 -4.45 5.20 -4.55
CA ALA A 322 -5.75 4.61 -4.89
C ALA A 322 -6.28 5.10 -6.24
N VAL A 323 -6.18 6.40 -6.53
CA VAL A 323 -6.58 6.97 -7.83
C VAL A 323 -5.72 6.39 -8.95
N THR A 324 -4.40 6.35 -8.76
CA THR A 324 -3.45 5.85 -9.76
C THR A 324 -3.66 4.35 -10.04
N LEU A 325 -3.89 3.53 -9.01
CA LEU A 325 -4.22 2.11 -9.18
C LEU A 325 -5.55 1.92 -9.91
N THR A 326 -6.56 2.72 -9.57
CA THR A 326 -7.87 2.65 -10.25
C THR A 326 -7.72 3.01 -11.73
N LEU A 327 -6.98 4.07 -12.05
CA LEU A 327 -6.69 4.46 -13.43
C LEU A 327 -5.92 3.35 -14.17
N ALA A 328 -4.87 2.81 -13.56
CA ALA A 328 -4.07 1.73 -14.14
C ALA A 328 -4.93 0.49 -14.45
N LEU A 329 -5.82 0.10 -13.54
CA LEU A 329 -6.76 -1.00 -13.75
C LEU A 329 -7.75 -0.72 -14.89
N THR A 330 -8.32 0.48 -14.97
CA THR A 330 -9.24 0.83 -16.06
C THR A 330 -8.56 0.83 -17.43
N GLN A 331 -7.30 1.27 -17.49
CA GLN A 331 -6.50 1.23 -18.70
C GLN A 331 -6.14 -0.21 -19.10
N ALA A 332 -5.77 -1.03 -18.12
CA ALA A 332 -5.44 -2.45 -18.34
C ALA A 332 -6.68 -3.24 -18.81
N ALA A 333 -7.86 -2.96 -18.26
CA ALA A 333 -9.11 -3.58 -18.66
C ALA A 333 -9.58 -3.18 -20.08
N GLY A 334 -9.13 -2.03 -20.60
CA GLY A 334 -9.39 -1.58 -21.97
C GLY A 334 -8.34 -2.04 -23.00
N SER A 335 -7.31 -2.78 -22.56
CA SER A 335 -6.22 -3.23 -23.43
C SER A 335 -6.65 -4.43 -24.27
N SER A 336 -6.32 -4.48 -25.56
CA SER A 336 -6.69 -5.58 -26.48
C SER A 336 -5.91 -6.89 -26.27
N SER A 337 -5.22 -7.01 -25.14
CA SER A 337 -4.35 -8.14 -24.83
C SER A 337 -5.07 -9.09 -23.87
N SER A 338 -5.54 -10.21 -24.42
CA SER A 338 -6.25 -11.27 -23.69
C SER A 338 -5.51 -11.79 -22.45
N VAL A 339 -4.17 -11.77 -22.48
CA VAL A 339 -3.33 -12.17 -21.35
C VAL A 339 -3.47 -11.20 -20.17
N VAL A 340 -3.52 -9.89 -20.44
CA VAL A 340 -3.64 -8.87 -19.39
C VAL A 340 -5.03 -8.92 -18.77
N THR A 341 -6.07 -9.02 -19.59
CA THR A 341 -7.46 -9.10 -19.14
C THR A 341 -7.77 -10.40 -18.39
N SER A 342 -7.14 -11.52 -18.75
CA SER A 342 -7.26 -12.76 -17.98
C SER A 342 -6.58 -12.71 -16.61
N LEU A 343 -5.52 -11.90 -16.44
CA LEU A 343 -4.79 -11.77 -15.17
C LEU A 343 -5.37 -10.68 -14.25
N LEU A 344 -6.37 -9.93 -14.70
CA LEU A 344 -7.02 -8.89 -13.91
C LEU A 344 -8.04 -9.50 -12.94
N PRO A 345 -8.00 -9.17 -11.64
CA PRO A 345 -9.01 -9.61 -10.71
C PRO A 345 -10.38 -9.00 -11.06
N PRO A 346 -11.50 -9.67 -10.71
CA PRO A 346 -12.84 -9.12 -10.85
C PRO A 346 -12.93 -7.70 -10.25
N SER A 347 -13.68 -6.81 -10.90
CA SER A 347 -13.75 -5.39 -10.51
C SER A 347 -14.18 -5.15 -9.05
N GLY A 348 -14.99 -6.05 -8.48
CA GLY A 348 -15.38 -6.02 -7.07
C GLY A 348 -14.22 -6.36 -6.11
N GLU A 349 -13.42 -7.36 -6.45
CA GLU A 349 -12.24 -7.75 -5.66
C GLU A 349 -11.16 -6.68 -5.74
N ALA A 350 -10.89 -6.15 -6.93
CA ALA A 350 -9.92 -5.08 -7.14
C ALA A 350 -10.24 -3.83 -6.28
N ARG A 351 -11.53 -3.42 -6.24
CA ARG A 351 -11.99 -2.32 -5.38
C ARG A 351 -11.79 -2.62 -3.90
N THR A 352 -12.06 -3.86 -3.48
CA THR A 352 -11.86 -4.29 -2.10
C THR A 352 -10.39 -4.22 -1.70
N VAL A 353 -9.50 -4.72 -2.55
CA VAL A 353 -8.04 -4.63 -2.34
C VAL A 353 -7.58 -3.18 -2.21
N ILE A 354 -8.03 -2.28 -3.10
CA ILE A 354 -7.67 -0.86 -3.03
C ILE A 354 -8.14 -0.22 -1.72
N LEU A 355 -9.38 -0.51 -1.27
CA LEU A 355 -9.90 0.01 -0.01
C LEU A 355 -9.14 -0.54 1.20
N VAL A 356 -8.77 -1.82 1.19
CA VAL A 356 -7.97 -2.44 2.25
C VAL A 356 -6.58 -1.82 2.31
N VAL A 357 -5.92 -1.63 1.17
CA VAL A 357 -4.59 -1.00 1.10
C VAL A 357 -4.66 0.46 1.55
N PHE A 358 -5.70 1.20 1.15
CA PHE A 358 -5.94 2.56 1.61
C PHE A 358 -6.11 2.62 3.13
N ALA A 359 -6.97 1.76 3.70
CA ALA A 359 -7.21 1.69 5.13
C ALA A 359 -5.95 1.27 5.92
N ALA A 360 -5.21 0.28 5.40
CA ALA A 360 -3.96 -0.17 6.00
C ALA A 360 -2.89 0.93 6.01
N THR A 361 -2.75 1.66 4.90
CA THR A 361 -1.82 2.80 4.78
C THR A 361 -2.18 3.90 5.78
N LEU A 362 -3.47 4.24 5.89
CA LEU A 362 -3.94 5.19 6.89
C LEU A 362 -3.66 4.74 8.32
N ALA A 363 -3.93 3.48 8.63
CA ALA A 363 -3.68 2.93 9.96
C ALA A 363 -2.19 3.00 10.33
N VAL A 364 -1.31 2.62 9.39
CA VAL A 364 0.14 2.69 9.57
C VAL A 364 0.60 4.13 9.73
N CYS A 365 0.20 5.04 8.84
CA CYS A 365 0.58 6.46 8.93
C CYS A 365 0.11 7.09 10.25
N THR A 366 -1.12 6.79 10.68
CA THR A 366 -1.67 7.29 11.95
C THR A 366 -0.87 6.74 13.14
N ALA A 367 -0.59 5.44 13.16
CA ALA A 367 0.21 4.80 14.21
C ALA A 367 1.62 5.40 14.28
N VAL A 368 2.31 5.53 13.14
CA VAL A 368 3.65 6.12 13.08
C VAL A 368 3.63 7.58 13.51
N SER A 369 2.64 8.35 13.08
CA SER A 369 2.47 9.75 13.44
C SER A 369 2.32 9.94 14.95
N VAL A 370 1.41 9.18 15.56
CA VAL A 370 1.16 9.25 17.01
C VAL A 370 2.36 8.75 17.81
N LEU A 371 2.95 7.60 17.44
CA LEU A 371 4.07 7.00 18.16
C LEU A 371 5.34 7.86 18.07
N THR A 372 5.65 8.38 16.89
CA THR A 372 6.84 9.23 16.68
C THR A 372 6.70 10.56 17.40
N THR A 373 5.51 11.19 17.31
CA THR A 373 5.24 12.44 18.02
C THR A 373 5.32 12.23 19.54
N ALA A 374 4.73 11.14 20.04
CA ALA A 374 4.76 10.83 21.46
C ALA A 374 6.19 10.54 21.97
N SER A 375 6.95 9.68 21.28
CA SER A 375 8.31 9.32 21.69
C SER A 375 9.25 10.53 21.69
N THR A 376 9.17 11.38 20.66
CA THR A 376 10.01 12.58 20.54
C THR A 376 9.74 13.57 21.69
N LEU A 377 8.48 13.81 22.03
CA LEU A 377 8.11 14.71 23.13
C LEU A 377 8.41 14.14 24.53
N ARG A 378 8.61 12.82 24.68
CA ARG A 378 9.03 12.21 25.96
C ARG A 378 10.53 12.38 26.22
N ARG A 379 11.35 12.33 25.16
CA ARG A 379 12.82 12.41 25.26
C ARG A 379 13.35 13.82 25.48
N SER A 380 12.56 14.86 25.24
CA SER A 380 12.96 16.26 25.47
C SER A 380 12.70 16.74 26.91
N ARG A 381 12.75 15.83 27.89
CA ARG A 381 12.86 16.11 29.32
C ARG A 381 14.31 15.87 29.70
#